data_AF-A0A2T4YJW8-F1
#
_entry.id   AF-A0A2T4YJW8-F1
#
_cell.length_a   1.000
_cell.length_b   1.000
_cell.length_c   1.000
_cell.angle_alpha   90.00
_cell.angle_beta   90.00
_cell.angle_gamma   90.00
#
_symmetry.space_group_name_H-M   'P 1'
#
loop_
_entity.id
_entity.type
_entity.pdbx_description
1 polymer ?
#
loop_
_entity_poly.entity_id
_entity_poly.type
_entity_poly.pdbx_seq_one_letter_code
_entity_poly.pdbx_strand_id
1 'polypeptide(L)'
;MILHVALLLMPISLALAAETDPVANPVFTCQFKAGRIVIEQANAAGEVTVEVDGKARQYALQERKLVPRDQGLPTLLFQPDLKQWQWLNEQGEPIESTVCTEKPSLKTG
;
A
#
# COMPACT_ATOMS: atom_id res chain seq x y z
N MET A 1 -17.43 -46.84 -48.01
CA MET A 1 -18.25 -45.72 -47.50
C MET A 1 -18.58 -46.01 -46.05
N ILE A 2 -18.03 -45.25 -45.11
CA ILE A 2 -18.65 -44.68 -43.91
C ILE A 2 -17.65 -43.63 -43.42
N LEU A 3 -18.19 -42.50 -43.01
CA LEU A 3 -17.61 -41.18 -43.04
C LEU A 3 -17.78 -40.58 -41.64
N HIS A 4 -16.75 -39.87 -41.16
CA HIS A 4 -16.75 -38.95 -40.01
C HIS A 4 -16.85 -39.59 -38.60
N VAL A 5 -16.36 -39.02 -37.50
CA VAL A 5 -15.93 -37.64 -37.19
C VAL A 5 -14.77 -37.76 -36.19
N ALA A 6 -13.64 -37.10 -36.46
CA ALA A 6 -12.63 -36.86 -35.44
C ALA A 6 -13.13 -35.72 -34.54
N LEU A 7 -13.54 -36.02 -33.31
CA LEU A 7 -13.94 -35.01 -32.32
C LEU A 7 -12.67 -34.41 -31.70
N LEU A 8 -12.19 -33.30 -32.27
CA LEU A 8 -11.16 -32.46 -31.65
C LEU A 8 -11.77 -31.70 -30.47
N LEU A 9 -11.62 -32.26 -29.27
CA LEU A 9 -11.82 -31.53 -28.02
C LEU A 9 -10.65 -30.56 -27.82
N MET A 10 -10.77 -29.34 -28.36
CA MET A 10 -9.87 -28.26 -27.99
C MET A 10 -10.19 -27.82 -26.55
N PRO A 11 -9.21 -27.79 -25.63
CA PRO A 11 -9.39 -27.12 -24.36
C PRO A 11 -9.37 -25.62 -24.62
N ILE A 12 -10.54 -25.00 -24.67
CA ILE A 12 -10.65 -23.54 -24.62
C ILE A 12 -10.17 -23.13 -23.23
N SER A 13 -8.87 -22.85 -23.13
CA SER A 13 -8.28 -22.22 -21.96
C SER A 13 -8.76 -20.78 -21.93
N LEU A 14 -9.91 -20.55 -21.30
CA LEU A 14 -10.34 -19.22 -20.86
C LEU A 14 -9.36 -18.77 -19.78
N ALA A 15 -8.23 -18.19 -20.22
CA ALA A 15 -7.43 -17.34 -19.38
C ALA A 15 -8.29 -16.11 -19.06
N LEU A 16 -9.06 -16.19 -17.97
CA LEU A 16 -9.53 -15.02 -17.25
C LEU A 16 -8.28 -14.31 -16.74
N ALA A 17 -7.67 -13.49 -17.59
CA ALA A 17 -6.86 -12.39 -17.13
C ALA A 17 -7.83 -11.50 -16.36
N ALA A 18 -7.91 -11.71 -15.04
CA ALA A 18 -8.43 -10.67 -14.17
C ALA A 18 -7.53 -9.47 -14.45
N GLU A 19 -8.08 -8.45 -15.13
CA GLU A 19 -7.54 -7.11 -15.10
C GLU A 19 -7.45 -6.75 -13.61
N THR A 20 -6.31 -7.02 -13.00
CA THR A 20 -5.90 -6.28 -11.82
C THR A 20 -5.62 -4.90 -12.35
N ASP A 21 -6.67 -4.07 -12.40
CA ASP A 21 -6.57 -2.63 -12.51
C ASP A 21 -5.38 -2.25 -11.62
N PRO A 22 -4.30 -1.66 -12.15
CA PRO A 22 -3.17 -1.29 -11.32
C PRO A 22 -3.73 -0.35 -10.26
N VAL A 23 -3.89 -0.86 -9.04
CA VAL A 23 -4.28 -0.06 -7.88
C VAL A 23 -3.27 1.06 -7.85
N ALA A 24 -3.73 2.25 -8.24
CA ALA A 24 -2.88 3.40 -8.40
C ALA A 24 -2.42 3.78 -6.99
N ASN A 25 -1.28 3.23 -6.54
CA ASN A 25 -0.80 3.28 -5.16
C ASN A 25 -0.96 4.69 -4.60
N PRO A 26 -1.99 4.96 -3.78
CA PRO A 26 -2.25 6.30 -3.29
C PRO A 26 -1.06 6.82 -2.50
N VAL A 27 -0.70 8.09 -2.71
CA VAL A 27 0.31 8.76 -1.91
C VAL A 27 -0.39 9.56 -0.83
N PHE A 28 -0.24 9.20 0.44
CA PHE A 28 -0.77 9.99 1.55
C PHE A 28 0.27 10.99 2.04
N THR A 29 -0.14 12.24 2.27
CA THR A 29 0.69 13.22 2.98
C THR A 29 0.07 13.54 4.33
N CYS A 30 0.84 13.33 5.38
CA CYS A 30 0.46 13.50 6.78
C CYS A 30 1.32 14.60 7.41
N GLN A 31 0.73 15.65 7.95
CA GLN A 31 1.48 16.70 8.64
C GLN A 31 1.43 16.45 10.15
N PHE A 32 2.54 15.99 10.71
CA PHE A 32 2.76 15.91 12.15
C PHE A 32 3.52 17.17 12.63
N LYS A 33 3.49 17.44 13.92
CA LYS A 33 4.29 18.47 14.60
C LYS A 33 5.76 18.12 14.54
N ALA A 34 6.08 16.83 14.64
CA ALA A 34 7.44 16.32 14.47
C ALA A 34 7.96 16.49 13.04
N GLY A 35 7.09 16.62 12.04
CA GLY A 35 7.48 16.79 10.65
C GLY A 35 6.39 16.38 9.67
N ARG A 36 6.67 16.55 8.39
CA ARG A 36 5.80 16.02 7.33
C ARG A 36 6.19 14.58 7.02
N ILE A 37 5.21 13.69 7.01
CA ILE A 37 5.38 12.32 6.54
C ILE A 37 4.66 12.15 5.20
N VAL A 38 5.35 11.55 4.23
CA VAL A 38 4.74 11.10 2.97
C VAL A 38 4.76 9.58 2.98
N ILE A 39 3.60 8.96 2.78
CA ILE A 39 3.42 7.51 2.76
C ILE A 39 3.03 7.11 1.35
N GLU A 40 3.91 6.42 0.65
CA GLU A 40 3.66 5.86 -0.67
C GLU A 40 3.21 4.41 -0.51
N GLN A 41 1.97 4.10 -0.93
CA GLN A 41 1.32 2.82 -0.67
C GLN A 41 2.10 1.60 -1.19
N ALA A 42 1.77 0.46 -0.57
CA ALA A 42 2.52 -0.77 -0.64
C ALA A 42 2.69 -1.30 -2.06
N ASN A 43 3.92 -1.68 -2.42
CA ASN A 43 4.14 -2.52 -3.59
C ASN A 43 3.48 -3.90 -3.40
N ALA A 44 3.47 -4.76 -4.43
CA ALA A 44 2.91 -6.10 -4.35
C ALA A 44 3.54 -6.98 -3.24
N ALA A 45 4.70 -6.59 -2.68
CA ALA A 45 5.38 -7.24 -1.58
C ALA A 45 5.03 -6.66 -0.19
N GLY A 46 4.11 -5.68 -0.11
CA GLY A 46 3.69 -5.08 1.17
C GLY A 46 4.64 -4.00 1.69
N GLU A 47 5.58 -3.52 0.87
CA GLU A 47 6.58 -2.52 1.27
C GLU A 47 6.11 -1.11 0.93
N VAL A 48 6.19 -0.23 1.93
CA VAL A 48 5.72 1.14 1.90
C VAL A 48 6.93 2.05 2.09
N THR A 49 7.07 3.05 1.23
CA THR A 49 8.09 4.09 1.41
C THR A 49 7.51 5.22 2.24
N VAL A 50 8.19 5.57 3.33
CA VAL A 50 7.80 6.64 4.25
C VAL A 50 8.90 7.70 4.28
N GLU A 51 8.59 8.94 3.92
CA GLU A 51 9.52 10.06 4.12
C GLU A 51 9.41 10.57 5.57
N VAL A 52 10.48 10.46 6.34
CA VAL A 52 10.59 11.02 7.70
C VAL A 52 11.78 11.97 7.71
N ASP A 53 11.56 13.22 8.14
CA ASP A 53 12.59 14.28 8.14
C ASP A 53 13.30 14.46 6.78
N GLY A 54 12.54 14.35 5.68
CA GLY A 54 13.06 14.47 4.31
C GLY A 54 13.89 13.26 3.85
N LYS A 55 13.88 12.16 4.59
CA LYS A 55 14.56 10.91 4.22
C LYS A 55 13.54 9.82 3.97
N ALA A 56 13.57 9.24 2.77
CA ALA A 56 12.80 8.05 2.44
C ALA A 56 13.31 6.83 3.25
N ARG A 57 12.38 6.12 3.88
CA ARG A 57 12.60 4.95 4.73
C ARG A 57 11.66 3.82 4.34
N GLN A 58 12.13 2.60 4.44
CA GLN A 58 11.33 1.42 4.13
C GLN A 58 10.56 0.94 5.35
N TYR A 59 9.26 0.74 5.16
CA TYR A 59 8.34 0.24 6.15
C TYR A 59 7.61 -0.99 5.60
N ALA A 60 7.31 -1.93 6.48
CA ALA A 60 6.41 -3.03 6.18
C ALA A 60 4.99 -2.66 6.62
N LEU A 61 4.01 -2.80 5.71
CA LEU A 61 2.62 -2.75 6.08
C LEU A 61 2.21 -4.08 6.72
N GLN A 62 1.92 -4.05 8.02
CA GLN A 62 1.43 -5.19 8.78
C GLN A 62 0.03 -4.85 9.29
N GLU A 63 -0.98 -5.41 8.62
CA GLU A 63 -2.40 -5.11 8.85
C GLU A 63 -2.72 -3.61 8.68
N ARG A 64 -2.60 -2.84 9.76
CA ARG A 64 -2.86 -1.38 9.81
C ARG A 64 -1.66 -0.60 10.36
N LYS A 65 -0.52 -1.26 10.55
CA LYS A 65 0.69 -0.67 11.10
C LYS A 65 1.76 -0.58 10.03
N LEU A 66 2.41 0.57 9.96
CA LEU A 66 3.69 0.70 9.26
C LEU A 66 4.78 0.48 10.28
N VAL A 67 5.45 -0.66 10.16
CA VAL A 67 6.59 -1.02 11.01
C VAL A 67 7.88 -0.72 10.26
N PRO A 68 8.79 0.10 10.81
CA PRO A 68 10.04 0.42 10.14
C PRO A 68 10.91 -0.82 10.00
N ARG A 69 11.65 -0.91 8.89
CA ARG A 69 12.69 -1.93 8.72
C ARG A 69 13.97 -1.57 9.48
N ASP A 70 14.24 -0.28 9.62
CA ASP A 70 15.39 0.26 10.35
C ASP A 70 15.05 0.52 11.82
N GLN A 71 16.05 0.38 12.70
CA GLN A 71 15.88 0.70 14.13
C GLN A 71 15.86 2.21 14.40
N GLY A 72 15.24 2.60 15.51
CA GLY A 72 15.17 4.00 15.97
C GLY A 72 14.16 4.86 15.20
N LEU A 73 13.39 4.26 14.29
CA LEU A 73 12.29 4.90 13.60
C LEU A 73 10.95 4.61 14.30
N PRO A 74 9.98 5.52 14.21
CA PRO A 74 8.67 5.34 14.82
C PRO A 74 7.83 4.33 14.04
N THR A 75 6.90 3.68 14.73
CA THR A 75 5.80 2.93 14.10
C THR A 75 4.64 3.86 13.85
N LEU A 76 3.94 3.70 12.71
CA LEU A 76 2.72 4.45 12.41
C LEU A 76 1.51 3.51 12.43
N LEU A 77 0.40 3.93 13.02
CA LEU A 77 -0.85 3.17 13.07
C LEU A 77 -1.97 3.90 12.34
N PHE A 78 -2.61 3.21 11.40
CA PHE A 78 -3.78 3.72 10.71
C PHE A 78 -5.05 3.51 11.53
N GLN A 79 -5.80 4.60 11.73
CA GLN A 79 -7.10 4.63 12.39
C GLN A 79 -8.19 4.85 11.32
N PRO A 80 -8.72 3.77 10.70
CA PRO A 80 -9.62 3.90 9.55
C PRO A 80 -10.93 4.61 9.88
N ASP A 81 -11.48 4.39 11.08
CA ASP A 81 -12.72 5.02 11.54
C ASP A 81 -12.61 6.55 11.59
N LEU A 82 -11.38 7.05 11.78
CA LEU A 82 -11.05 8.46 11.91
C LEU A 82 -10.26 8.99 10.69
N LYS A 83 -9.96 8.13 9.71
CA LYS A 83 -9.13 8.45 8.53
C LYS A 83 -7.83 9.18 8.88
N GLN A 84 -7.18 8.78 9.97
CA GLN A 84 -5.98 9.44 10.49
C GLN A 84 -4.87 8.44 10.73
N TRP A 85 -3.64 8.94 10.78
CA TRP A 85 -2.47 8.19 11.19
C TRP A 85 -2.00 8.64 12.55
N GLN A 86 -1.56 7.69 13.38
CA GLN A 86 -0.96 7.92 14.67
C GLN A 86 0.53 7.61 14.63
N TRP A 87 1.30 8.48 15.25
CA TRP A 87 2.71 8.28 15.53
C TRP A 87 2.85 7.59 16.88
N LEU A 88 3.54 6.45 16.91
CA LEU A 88 3.76 5.68 18.13
C LEU A 88 5.18 5.85 18.66
N ASN A 89 5.34 5.85 19.99
CA ASN A 89 6.65 5.73 20.65
C ASN A 89 7.15 4.26 20.60
N GLU A 90 8.33 4.02 21.19
CA GLU A 90 8.93 2.68 21.26
C GLU A 90 8.09 1.67 22.08
N GLN A 91 7.25 2.16 22.98
CA GLN A 91 6.33 1.37 23.79
C GLN A 91 5.00 1.07 23.05
N GLY A 92 4.81 1.63 21.84
CA GLY A 92 3.60 1.47 21.04
C GLY A 92 2.45 2.40 21.44
N GLU A 93 2.71 3.41 22.29
CA GLU A 93 1.73 4.39 22.72
C GLU A 93 1.64 5.56 21.73
N PRO A 94 0.44 6.07 21.43
CA PRO A 94 0.27 7.19 20.52
C PRO A 94 0.78 8.48 21.15
N ILE A 95 1.76 9.12 20.50
CA ILE A 95 2.28 10.43 20.91
C ILE A 95 1.73 11.57 20.05
N GLU A 96 1.24 11.26 18.85
CA GLU A 96 0.63 12.22 17.95
C GLU A 96 -0.37 11.55 16.99
N SER A 97 -1.36 12.32 16.50
CA SER A 97 -2.31 11.91 15.47
C SER A 97 -2.55 13.02 14.46
N THR A 98 -2.65 12.67 13.17
CA THR A 98 -2.97 13.64 12.12
C THR A 98 -3.85 13.03 11.02
N VAL A 99 -4.79 13.81 10.51
CA VAL A 99 -5.59 13.44 9.33
C VAL A 99 -4.73 13.66 8.10
N CYS A 100 -4.61 12.63 7.26
CA CYS A 100 -3.77 12.69 6.07
C CYS A 100 -4.60 13.05 4.85
N THR A 101 -3.98 13.79 3.93
CA THR A 101 -4.56 14.05 2.61
C THR A 101 -4.07 13.01 1.63
N GLU A 102 -4.99 12.34 0.95
CA GLU A 102 -4.68 11.51 -0.20
C GLU A 102 -4.31 12.44 -1.36
N LYS A 103 -3.08 12.34 -1.86
CA LYS A 103 -2.75 12.92 -3.16
C LYS A 103 -3.25 11.97 -4.23
N PRO A 104 -4.03 12.47 -5.21
CA PRO A 104 -4.38 11.65 -6.35
C PRO A 104 -3.08 11.24 -7.06
N SER A 105 -2.88 9.93 -7.20
CA SER A 105 -1.80 9.39 -8.02
C SER A 105 -2.00 9.93 -9.44
N LEU A 106 -1.07 10.77 -9.91
CA LEU A 106 -1.10 11.31 -11.26
C LEU A 106 -1.08 10.12 -12.23
N LYS A 107 -2.25 9.76 -12.78
CA LYS A 107 -2.35 8.92 -13.98
C LYS A 107 -1.56 9.66 -15.06
N THR A 108 -0.38 9.12 -15.38
CA THR A 108 0.35 9.58 -16.55
C THR A 108 -0.50 9.14 -17.75
N GLY A 109 -1.00 10.12 -18.50
CA GLY A 109 -1.90 9.92 -19.63
C GLY A 109 -1.22 9.30 -20.85
#